data_AF-A0A1V6QXX7-F1
#
_entry.id   AF-A0A1V6QXX7-F1
#
_cell.length_a   1.000
_cell.length_b   1.000
_cell.length_c   1.000
_cell.angle_alpha   90.00
_cell.angle_beta   90.00
_cell.angle_gamma   90.00
#
_symmetry.space_group_name_H-M   'P 1'
#
loop_
_entity.id
_entity.type
_entity.pdbx_description
1 polymer ?
#
loop_
_entity_poly.entity_id
_entity_poly.type
_entity_poly.pdbx_seq_one_letter_code
_entity_poly.pdbx_strand_id
1 'polypeptide(L)'
;MDHTRDVIKSQMAELKDLMKEVAALDTQLNSAAPHKRIELCLEMLEKTSQVKTLKEDTQRKIDTMDVHPKKTLARQLHEITKMDWHGRAFVAKDNTDSSTRTH
;
A
#
# COMPACT_ATOMS: atom_id res chain seq x y z
N MET A 1 1.99 14.55 -24.57
CA MET A 1 1.56 14.25 -23.19
C MET A 1 1.76 12.77 -22.81
N ASP A 2 2.24 11.90 -23.69
CA ASP A 2 2.38 10.47 -23.38
C ASP A 2 3.51 10.15 -22.40
N HIS A 3 4.63 10.89 -22.45
CA HIS A 3 5.78 10.65 -21.57
C HIS A 3 5.44 10.76 -20.07
N THR A 4 4.66 11.76 -19.65
CA THR A 4 4.24 11.91 -18.25
C THR A 4 3.37 10.75 -17.78
N ARG A 5 2.48 10.26 -18.65
CA ARG A 5 1.62 9.10 -18.34
C ARG A 5 2.45 7.83 -18.19
N ASP A 6 3.46 7.63 -19.03
CA ASP A 6 4.34 6.46 -18.96
C ASP A 6 5.24 6.50 -17.72
N VAL A 7 5.74 7.67 -17.35
CA VAL A 7 6.45 7.87 -16.08
C VAL A 7 5.54 7.51 -14.89
N ILE A 8 4.31 8.02 -14.85
CA ILE A 8 3.36 7.70 -13.78
C ILE A 8 3.08 6.19 -13.71
N LYS A 9 2.89 5.53 -14.85
CA LYS A 9 2.69 4.06 -14.89
C LYS A 9 3.91 3.30 -14.36
N SER A 10 5.11 3.72 -14.73
CA SER A 10 6.36 3.12 -14.23
C SER A 10 6.47 3.27 -12.72
N GLN A 11 6.19 4.47 -12.19
CA GLN A 11 6.23 4.75 -10.76
C GLN A 11 5.14 3.98 -9.99
N MET A 12 3.96 3.79 -10.58
CA MET A 12 2.91 2.93 -10.02
C MET A 12 3.32 1.45 -9.98
N ALA A 13 4.05 0.96 -10.99
CA ALA A 13 4.57 -0.41 -11.00
C ALA A 13 5.62 -0.60 -9.90
N GLU A 14 6.57 0.34 -9.79
CA GLU A 14 7.58 0.36 -8.74
C GLU A 14 6.95 0.44 -7.34
N LEU A 15 5.95 1.29 -7.14
CA LEU A 15 5.17 1.32 -5.90
C LEU A 15 4.56 -0.04 -5.60
N LYS A 16 3.94 -0.70 -6.58
CA LYS A 16 3.32 -2.02 -6.37
C LYS A 16 4.34 -3.06 -5.94
N ASP A 17 5.57 -3.01 -6.47
CA ASP A 17 6.62 -3.94 -6.10
C ASP A 17 7.18 -3.63 -4.70
N LEU A 18 7.44 -2.37 -4.37
CA LEU A 18 7.82 -1.95 -3.03
C LEU A 18 6.77 -2.36 -1.98
N MET A 19 5.48 -2.23 -2.28
CA MET A 19 4.41 -2.65 -1.38
C MET A 19 4.41 -4.17 -1.14
N LYS A 20 4.78 -4.99 -2.15
CA LYS A 20 4.96 -6.45 -1.95
C LYS A 20 6.18 -6.74 -1.08
N GLU A 21 7.28 -6.02 -1.28
CA GLU A 21 8.49 -6.18 -0.48
C GLU A 21 8.22 -5.84 0.99
N VAL A 22 7.50 -4.75 1.26
CA VAL A 22 7.08 -4.39 2.64
C VAL A 22 6.20 -5.48 3.25
N ALA A 23 5.23 -6.02 2.52
CA ALA A 23 4.39 -7.11 3.02
C ALA A 23 5.19 -8.41 3.29
N ALA A 24 6.19 -8.69 2.45
CA ALA A 24 7.11 -9.80 2.66
C ALA A 24 7.98 -9.59 3.90
N LEU A 25 8.48 -8.37 4.13
CA LEU A 25 9.25 -8.01 5.31
C LEU A 25 8.41 -8.13 6.59
N ASP A 26 7.15 -7.70 6.58
CA ASP A 26 6.23 -7.87 7.72
C ASP A 26 6.02 -9.36 8.07
N THR A 27 5.84 -10.19 7.03
CA THR A 27 5.74 -11.65 7.20
C THR A 27 7.04 -12.23 7.78
N GLN A 28 8.20 -11.79 7.29
CA GLN A 28 9.50 -12.21 7.81
C GLN A 28 9.67 -11.79 9.26
N LEU A 29 9.33 -10.55 9.63
CA LEU A 29 9.42 -10.00 10.98
C LEU A 29 8.61 -10.84 11.99
N ASN A 30 7.41 -11.25 11.60
CA ASN A 30 6.54 -12.09 12.43
C ASN A 30 7.15 -13.47 12.72
N SER A 31 7.91 -14.03 11.77
CA SER A 31 8.58 -15.34 11.90
C SER A 31 10.04 -15.26 12.37
N ALA A 32 10.63 -14.06 12.42
CA ALA A 32 12.05 -13.88 12.66
C ALA A 32 12.46 -14.09 14.12
N ALA A 33 13.63 -14.72 14.30
CA ALA A 33 14.30 -14.80 15.58
C ALA A 33 14.67 -13.41 16.11
N PRO A 34 14.70 -13.19 17.44
CA PRO A 34 14.89 -11.86 18.04
C PRO A 34 16.12 -11.10 17.52
N HIS A 35 17.23 -11.79 17.24
CA HIS A 35 18.47 -11.18 16.77
C HIS A 35 18.38 -10.64 15.32
N LYS A 36 17.44 -11.12 14.50
CA LYS A 36 17.21 -10.64 13.12
C LYS A 36 16.15 -9.56 13.01
N ARG A 37 15.32 -9.37 14.05
CA ARG A 37 14.20 -8.43 14.02
C ARG A 37 14.65 -6.98 13.85
N ILE A 38 15.76 -6.59 14.47
CA ILE A 38 16.27 -5.22 14.36
C ILE A 38 16.66 -4.88 12.92
N GLU A 39 17.37 -5.79 12.24
CA GLU A 39 17.76 -5.64 10.84
C GLU A 39 16.53 -5.55 9.92
N LEU A 40 15.57 -6.46 10.09
CA LEU A 40 14.32 -6.45 9.32
C LEU A 40 13.45 -5.20 9.58
N CYS A 41 13.46 -4.67 10.82
CA CYS A 41 12.79 -3.41 11.13
C CYS A 41 13.44 -2.22 10.42
N LEU A 42 14.78 -2.18 10.34
CA LEU A 42 15.49 -1.11 9.63
C LEU A 42 15.20 -1.16 8.13
N GLU A 43 15.23 -2.35 7.54
CA GLU A 43 14.88 -2.56 6.12
C GLU A 43 13.43 -2.16 5.84
N MET A 44 12.50 -2.55 6.73
CA MET A 44 11.09 -2.17 6.62
C MET A 44 10.90 -0.64 6.69
N LEU A 45 11.62 0.05 7.58
CA LEU A 45 11.59 1.51 7.68
C LEU A 45 12.11 2.18 6.41
N GLU A 46 13.21 1.69 5.86
CA GLU A 46 13.77 2.20 4.60
C GLU A 46 12.78 2.05 3.44
N LYS A 47 12.23 0.84 3.26
CA LYS A 47 11.25 0.55 2.20
C LYS A 47 9.97 1.36 2.36
N THR A 48 9.50 1.55 3.59
CA THR A 48 8.35 2.41 3.89
C THR A 48 8.60 3.87 3.54
N SER A 49 9.82 4.37 3.81
CA SER A 49 10.25 5.71 3.41
C SER A 49 10.23 5.87 1.89
N GLN A 50 10.78 4.89 1.16
CA GLN A 50 10.77 4.87 -0.31
C GLN A 50 9.34 4.89 -0.88
N VAL A 51 8.43 4.06 -0.33
CA VAL A 51 7.00 4.07 -0.70
C VAL A 51 6.40 5.46 -0.51
N LYS A 52 6.65 6.10 0.64
CA LYS A 52 6.10 7.42 0.94
C LYS A 52 6.58 8.46 -0.06
N THR A 53 7.89 8.54 -0.31
CA THR A 53 8.48 9.50 -1.25
C THR A 53 7.97 9.28 -2.66
N LEU A 54 7.94 8.03 -3.14
CA LEU A 54 7.51 7.71 -4.50
C LEU A 54 6.01 7.96 -4.68
N LYS A 55 5.18 7.70 -3.66
CA LYS A 55 3.75 8.04 -3.66
C LYS A 55 3.55 9.56 -3.77
N GLU A 56 4.27 10.34 -2.98
CA GLU A 56 4.17 11.80 -3.00
C GLU A 56 4.64 12.40 -4.34
N ASP A 57 5.69 11.84 -4.95
CA ASP A 57 6.15 12.27 -6.28
C ASP A 57 5.15 11.90 -7.38
N THR A 58 4.63 10.67 -7.35
CA THR A 58 3.61 10.20 -8.31
C THR A 58 2.34 11.04 -8.20
N GLN A 59 1.89 11.34 -6.98
CA GLN A 59 0.72 12.18 -6.73
C GLN A 59 0.94 13.60 -7.26
N ARG A 60 2.11 14.21 -7.01
CA ARG A 60 2.46 15.53 -7.55
C ARG A 60 2.41 15.57 -9.08
N LYS A 61 2.90 14.52 -9.76
CA LYS A 61 2.82 14.42 -11.23
C LYS A 61 1.39 14.23 -11.73
N ILE A 62 0.55 13.48 -11.02
CA ILE A 62 -0.87 13.34 -11.33
C ILE A 62 -1.59 14.69 -11.17
N ASP A 63 -1.21 15.47 -10.15
CA ASP A 63 -1.86 16.74 -9.84
C ASP A 63 -1.62 17.83 -10.90
N THR A 64 -0.54 17.73 -11.67
CA THR A 64 -0.23 18.61 -12.81
C THR A 64 -0.91 18.21 -14.11
N MET A 65 -1.62 17.08 -14.14
CA MET A 65 -2.37 16.61 -15.32
C MET A 65 -3.76 17.24 -15.42
N ASP A 66 -4.31 17.23 -16.64
CA ASP A 66 -5.70 17.57 -16.89
C ASP A 66 -6.68 16.72 -16.06
N VAL A 67 -7.85 17.29 -15.76
CA VAL A 67 -8.85 16.73 -14.84
C VAL A 67 -9.29 15.30 -15.19
N HIS A 68 -9.42 14.99 -16.49
CA HIS A 68 -9.86 13.68 -16.96
C HIS A 68 -8.90 12.53 -16.62
N PRO A 69 -7.61 12.55 -17.02
CA PRO A 69 -6.65 11.51 -16.64
C PRO A 69 -6.34 11.54 -15.13
N LYS A 70 -6.40 12.72 -14.49
CA LYS A 70 -6.08 12.91 -13.07
C LYS A 70 -6.93 12.01 -12.16
N LYS A 71 -8.25 12.01 -12.32
CA LYS A 71 -9.17 11.24 -11.45
C LYS A 71 -8.89 9.73 -11.50
N THR A 72 -8.63 9.20 -12.69
CA THR A 72 -8.37 7.77 -12.88
C THR A 72 -7.04 7.36 -12.28
N LEU A 73 -5.98 8.12 -12.55
CA LEU A 73 -4.64 7.84 -12.03
C LEU A 73 -4.57 8.02 -10.50
N ALA A 74 -5.21 9.06 -9.96
CA ALA A 74 -5.30 9.25 -8.51
C ALA A 74 -5.99 8.06 -7.82
N ARG A 75 -7.06 7.53 -8.42
CA ARG A 75 -7.73 6.31 -7.92
C ARG A 75 -6.79 5.10 -7.98
N GLN A 76 -6.08 4.89 -9.10
CA GLN A 76 -5.12 3.79 -9.21
C GLN A 76 -3.99 3.88 -8.17
N LEU A 77 -3.43 5.08 -7.97
CA LEU A 77 -2.41 5.32 -6.94
C LEU A 77 -2.97 5.04 -5.53
N HIS A 78 -4.21 5.44 -5.27
CA HIS A 78 -4.88 5.14 -4.02
C HIS A 78 -5.01 3.64 -3.81
N GLU A 79 -5.51 2.86 -4.77
CA GLU A 79 -5.65 1.41 -4.63
C GLU A 79 -4.32 0.68 -4.39
N ILE A 80 -3.23 1.13 -5.03
CA ILE A 80 -1.89 0.54 -4.82
C ILE A 80 -1.39 0.80 -3.40
N THR A 81 -1.64 2.00 -2.88
CA THR A 81 -1.12 2.45 -1.57
C THR A 81 -2.09 2.25 -0.42
N LYS A 82 -3.29 1.75 -0.72
CA LYS A 82 -4.30 1.29 0.24
C LYS A 82 -3.86 -0.07 0.77
N MET A 83 -2.79 -0.05 1.57
CA MET A 83 -2.56 -1.11 2.53
C MET A 83 -2.95 -0.60 3.90
N ASP A 84 -3.68 -1.47 4.59
CA ASP A 84 -3.87 -1.44 6.04
C ASP A 84 -2.49 -1.61 6.69
N TRP A 85 -1.81 -0.49 6.98
CA TRP A 85 -0.52 -0.45 7.69
C TRP A 85 -0.61 -0.96 9.14
N HIS A 86 -1.79 -1.42 9.54
CA HIS A 86 -2.02 -2.32 10.65
C HIS A 86 -2.83 -3.47 10.09
N GLY A 87 -2.40 -4.72 10.24
CA GLY A 87 -3.15 -5.93 9.92
C GLY A 87 -4.45 -6.12 10.71
N ARG A 88 -5.31 -5.10 10.75
CA ARG A 88 -6.75 -5.26 10.86
C ARG A 88 -7.31 -4.91 9.51
N ALA A 89 -7.53 -5.96 8.71
CA ALA A 89 -8.79 -6.00 8.00
C ALA A 89 -9.86 -5.45 8.94
N PHE A 90 -10.53 -4.38 8.54
CA PHE A 90 -11.82 -4.05 9.13
C PHE A 90 -12.65 -5.32 8.92
N VAL A 91 -12.72 -6.16 9.96
CA VAL A 91 -13.78 -7.14 10.08
C VAL A 91 -15.01 -6.25 10.10
N ALA A 92 -15.63 -6.08 8.94
CA ALA A 92 -17.04 -5.79 8.89
C ALA A 92 -17.63 -6.96 9.66
N LYS A 93 -17.88 -6.70 10.95
CA LYS A 93 -18.58 -7.62 11.80
C LYS A 93 -19.99 -7.56 11.26
N ASP A 94 -20.24 -8.32 10.19
CA ASP A 94 -21.55 -8.85 9.92
C ASP A 94 -21.88 -9.66 11.17
N ASN A 95 -22.45 -8.98 12.16
CA ASN A 95 -23.26 -9.61 13.17
C ASN A 95 -24.47 -10.15 12.41
N THR A 96 -24.26 -11.26 11.69
CA THR A 96 -25.29 -12.23 11.41
C THR A 96 -25.68 -12.75 12.77
N ASP A 97 -26.63 -12.06 13.40
CA ASP A 97 -27.32 -12.49 14.60
C ASP A 97 -28.08 -13.76 14.22
N SER A 98 -27.38 -14.88 14.35
CA SER A 98 -27.92 -16.23 14.30
C SER A 98 -27.78 -16.80 15.69
N SER A 99 -28.55 -16.24 16.62
CA SER A 99 -28.85 -16.92 17.88
C SER A 99 -30.18 -17.65 17.74
N THR A 100 -30.07 -18.95 17.55
CA THR A 100 -31.15 -19.93 17.70
C THR A 100 -31.68 -19.96 19.14
N ARG A 101 -33.01 -19.99 19.24
CA ARG A 101 -33.84 -20.76 20.20
C ARG A 101 -34.12 -20.15 21.58
N THR A 102 -35.41 -19.87 21.82
CA THR A 102 -36.26 -20.47 22.89
C THR A 102 -37.71 -20.04 22.71
N HIS A 103 -38.60 -20.98 22.35
CA HIS A 103 -39.79 -21.39 23.11
C HIS A 103 -40.42 -22.62 22.48
#